data_AF-A0A2V8VJN1-F1
#
_entry.id   AF-A0A2V8VJN1-F1
#
_cell.length_a   1.000
_cell.length_b   1.000
_cell.length_c   1.000
_cell.angle_alpha   90.00
_cell.angle_beta   90.00
_cell.angle_gamma   90.00
#
_symmetry.space_group_name_H-M   'P 1'
#
loop_
_entity.id
_entity.type
_entity.pdbx_description
1 polymer ?
#
loop_
_entity_poly.entity_id
_entity_poly.type
_entity_poly.pdbx_seq_one_letter_code
_entity_poly.pdbx_strand_id
1 'polypeptide(L)'
;MMKRFFLMLLLLSPSLFADDKAKKVQRLEKVIWNPVTHELSRQVTEGHIDVHGQYEPERLVGNFFIEPQAATMSFAGKKEGFTHQEGDHLHNILDSLSHYLMSTRLVARSQR
;
A
#
# COMPACT_ATOMS: atom_id res chain seq x y z
N MET A 1 21.49 49.85 27.59
CA MET A 1 21.64 49.39 26.18
C MET A 1 21.45 47.86 26.01
N MET A 2 20.82 47.14 26.95
CA MET A 2 20.66 45.66 26.90
C MET A 2 19.21 45.17 26.72
N LYS A 3 18.21 46.06 26.61
CA LYS A 3 16.79 45.65 26.49
C LYS A 3 16.36 45.26 25.07
N ARG A 4 17.14 45.62 24.04
CA ARG A 4 16.81 45.33 22.63
C ARG A 4 17.24 43.94 22.15
N PHE A 5 18.28 43.35 22.76
CA PHE A 5 18.71 41.99 22.42
C PHE A 5 17.72 40.92 22.89
N PHE A 6 17.05 41.15 24.03
CA PHE A 6 16.07 40.21 24.59
C PHE A 6 14.80 40.08 23.72
N LEU A 7 14.42 41.14 23.01
CA LEU A 7 13.27 41.13 22.09
C LEU A 7 13.58 40.43 20.75
N MET A 8 14.84 40.44 20.29
CA MET A 8 15.22 39.72 19.08
C MET A 8 15.31 38.20 19.30
N LEU A 9 15.71 37.75 20.50
CA LEU A 9 15.79 36.32 20.82
C LEU A 9 14.40 35.65 20.88
N LEU A 10 13.38 36.40 21.29
CA LEU A 10 11.99 35.94 21.42
C LEU A 10 11.23 35.87 20.08
N LEU A 11 11.73 36.53 19.04
CA LEU A 11 11.14 36.52 17.70
C LEU A 11 11.74 35.45 16.77
N LEU A 12 12.89 34.86 17.13
CA LEU A 12 13.48 33.70 16.43
C LEU A 12 13.02 32.34 16.98
N SER A 13 12.33 32.32 18.13
CA SER A 13 11.86 31.09 18.77
C SER A 13 10.73 30.30 18.08
N PRO A 14 9.89 30.83 17.16
CA PRO A 14 8.86 29.98 16.56
C PRO A 14 9.41 28.99 15.51
N SER A 15 10.62 29.19 14.99
CA SER A 15 11.17 28.37 13.90
C SER A 15 11.76 27.04 14.37
N LEU A 16 11.98 26.86 15.68
CA LEU A 16 12.62 25.66 16.25
C LEU A 16 11.63 24.51 16.51
N PHE A 17 10.33 24.75 16.34
CA PHE A 17 9.31 23.71 16.38
C PHE A 17 8.73 23.51 14.97
N ALA A 18 9.58 23.05 14.05
CA ALA A 18 9.06 22.30 12.93
C ALA A 18 8.34 21.08 13.53
N ASP A 19 7.03 21.00 13.34
CA ASP A 19 6.22 19.84 13.71
C ASP A 19 6.70 18.67 12.84
N ASP A 20 7.75 17.99 13.28
CA ASP A 20 8.33 16.78 12.66
C ASP A 20 7.39 15.59 12.92
N LYS A 21 6.11 15.77 12.63
CA LYS A 21 5.18 14.66 12.53
C LYS A 21 5.60 13.90 11.31
N ALA A 22 6.35 12.82 11.55
CA ALA A 22 6.68 11.83 10.55
C ALA A 22 5.43 11.58 9.70
N LYS A 23 5.51 11.98 8.42
CA LYS A 23 4.37 11.96 7.50
C LYS A 23 3.85 10.53 7.45
N LYS A 24 2.61 10.30 7.87
CA LYS A 24 2.00 8.98 7.78
C LYS A 24 1.89 8.57 6.31
N VAL A 25 2.44 7.42 5.95
CA VAL A 25 2.45 6.86 4.60
C VAL A 25 1.75 5.52 4.59
N GLN A 26 0.92 5.28 3.58
CA GLN A 26 0.34 3.97 3.33
C GLN A 26 1.15 3.20 2.29
N ARG A 27 1.35 1.89 2.51
CA ARG A 27 2.07 1.02 1.59
C ARG A 27 1.30 -0.27 1.35
N LEU A 28 1.35 -0.74 0.10
CA LEU A 28 0.91 -2.06 -0.28
C LEU A 28 1.94 -3.09 0.21
N GLU A 29 1.55 -3.94 1.18
CA GLU A 29 2.46 -4.94 1.75
C GLU A 29 2.35 -6.28 1.07
N LYS A 30 1.11 -6.67 0.72
CA LYS A 30 0.83 -8.00 0.21
C LYS A 30 -0.21 -7.93 -0.89
N VAL A 31 0.03 -8.71 -1.93
CA VAL A 31 -0.93 -8.99 -2.99
C VAL A 31 -0.99 -10.50 -3.16
N ILE A 32 -2.18 -11.06 -3.11
CA ILE A 32 -2.41 -12.47 -3.38
C ILE A 32 -3.46 -12.56 -4.47
N TRP A 33 -3.08 -13.17 -5.58
CA TRP A 33 -4.01 -13.61 -6.60
C TRP A 33 -4.25 -15.11 -6.44
N ASN A 34 -5.52 -15.51 -6.31
CA ASN A 34 -5.92 -16.91 -6.36
C ASN A 34 -6.50 -17.22 -7.75
N PRO A 35 -5.77 -17.92 -8.64
CA PRO A 35 -6.25 -18.23 -9.97
C PRO A 35 -7.39 -19.26 -9.99
N VAL A 36 -7.60 -20.01 -8.91
CA VAL A 36 -8.69 -21.01 -8.82
C VAL A 36 -10.03 -20.33 -8.53
N THR A 37 -10.05 -19.39 -7.59
CA THR A 37 -11.28 -18.67 -7.20
C THR A 37 -11.44 -17.34 -7.94
N HIS A 38 -10.46 -16.96 -8.76
CA HIS A 38 -10.37 -15.66 -9.43
C HIS A 38 -10.55 -14.47 -8.48
N GLU A 39 -9.99 -14.56 -7.27
CA GLU A 39 -10.04 -13.51 -6.27
C GLU A 39 -8.66 -12.89 -6.05
N LEU A 40 -8.60 -11.55 -6.08
CA LEU A 40 -7.41 -10.78 -5.76
C LEU A 40 -7.58 -10.15 -4.39
N SER A 41 -6.72 -10.47 -3.44
CA SER A 41 -6.67 -9.79 -2.14
C SER A 41 -5.40 -8.95 -2.01
N ARG A 42 -5.52 -7.80 -1.34
CA ARG A 42 -4.38 -6.96 -1.01
C ARG A 42 -4.42 -6.47 0.43
N GLN A 43 -3.25 -6.36 1.03
CA GLN A 43 -3.04 -5.83 2.37
C GLN A 43 -2.31 -4.50 2.29
N VAL A 44 -2.84 -3.49 3.00
CA VAL A 44 -2.23 -2.16 3.09
C VAL A 44 -1.92 -1.87 4.56
N THR A 45 -0.71 -1.38 4.83
CA THR A 45 -0.34 -0.82 6.13
C THR A 45 -0.14 0.68 6.05
N GLU A 46 -0.29 1.31 7.20
CA GLU A 46 0.08 2.69 7.47
C GLU A 46 1.27 2.68 8.42
N GLY A 47 2.21 3.56 8.18
CA GLY A 47 3.44 3.66 8.95
C GLY A 47 4.17 4.95 8.65
N HIS A 48 5.45 4.99 8.97
CA HIS A 48 6.32 6.15 8.74
C HIS A 48 7.59 5.75 8.00
N ILE A 49 8.32 6.77 7.56
CA ILE A 49 9.67 6.62 7.04
C ILE A 49 10.63 7.01 8.16
N ASP A 50 11.53 6.10 8.54
CA ASP A 50 12.51 6.34 9.59
C ASP A 50 13.61 7.32 9.13
N VAL A 51 14.53 7.65 10.05
CA VAL A 51 15.66 8.54 9.78
C VAL A 51 16.64 8.00 8.72
N HIS A 52 16.54 6.70 8.39
CA HIS A 52 17.34 6.01 7.38
C HIS A 52 16.60 5.85 6.04
N GLY A 53 15.38 6.38 5.92
CA GLY A 53 14.56 6.27 4.71
C GLY A 53 13.83 4.93 4.56
N GLN A 54 13.86 4.06 5.57
CA GLN A 54 13.16 2.78 5.58
C GLN A 54 11.72 2.96 6.02
N TYR A 55 10.83 2.14 5.45
CA TYR A 55 9.42 2.15 5.82
C TYR A 55 9.17 1.20 6.98
N GLU A 56 8.67 1.75 8.07
CA GLU A 56 8.31 1.00 9.27
C GLU A 56 6.78 0.94 9.40
N PRO A 57 6.16 -0.25 9.24
CA PRO A 57 4.71 -0.40 9.36
C PRO A 57 4.28 -0.29 10.82
N GLU A 58 3.24 0.50 11.09
CA GLU A 58 2.70 0.69 12.44
C GLU A 58 1.31 0.09 12.62
N ARG A 59 0.49 0.16 11.57
CA ARG A 59 -0.92 -0.18 11.63
C ARG A 59 -1.39 -0.86 10.35
N LEU A 60 -2.13 -1.95 10.50
CA LEU A 60 -2.90 -2.53 9.41
C LEU A 60 -4.09 -1.61 9.05
N VAL A 61 -4.11 -1.10 7.81
CA VAL A 61 -5.25 -0.34 7.27
C VAL A 61 -6.38 -1.32 6.93
N GLY A 62 -6.02 -2.47 6.38
CA GLY A 62 -6.91 -3.62 6.24
C GLY A 62 -6.65 -4.44 4.99
N ASN A 63 -7.56 -5.38 4.78
CA ASN A 63 -7.55 -6.30 3.65
C ASN A 63 -8.67 -5.89 2.68
N PHE A 64 -8.31 -5.77 1.41
CA PHE A 64 -9.22 -5.48 0.32
C PHE A 64 -9.35 -6.75 -0.50
N PHE A 65 -10.57 -7.08 -0.91
CA PHE A 65 -10.85 -8.22 -1.78
C PHE A 65 -11.46 -7.71 -3.07
N ILE A 66 -10.93 -8.16 -4.19
CA ILE A 66 -11.34 -7.72 -5.52
C ILE A 66 -11.76 -8.98 -6.27
N GLU A 67 -12.98 -8.94 -6.80
CA GLU A 67 -13.58 -9.94 -7.67
C GLU A 67 -13.62 -9.34 -9.10
N PRO A 68 -12.59 -9.55 -9.94
CA PRO A 68 -12.49 -8.89 -11.24
C PRO A 68 -13.68 -9.18 -12.15
N GLN A 69 -14.14 -10.44 -12.19
CA GLN A 69 -15.26 -10.88 -13.01
C GLN A 69 -16.59 -10.26 -12.58
N ALA A 70 -16.79 -10.06 -11.27
CA ALA A 70 -17.95 -9.37 -10.73
C ALA A 70 -17.82 -7.84 -10.78
N ALA A 71 -16.68 -7.33 -11.25
CA ALA A 71 -16.31 -5.92 -11.29
C ALA A 71 -16.48 -5.20 -9.94
N THR A 72 -16.10 -5.87 -8.84
CA THR A 72 -16.33 -5.34 -7.49
C THR A 72 -15.11 -5.47 -6.58
N MET A 73 -15.00 -4.53 -5.64
CA MET A 73 -14.03 -4.52 -4.56
C MET A 73 -14.77 -4.42 -3.23
N SER A 74 -14.34 -5.18 -2.23
CA SER A 74 -14.85 -5.08 -0.87
C SER A 74 -13.76 -4.72 0.14
N PHE A 75 -14.13 -3.87 1.09
CA PHE A 75 -13.29 -3.42 2.19
C PHE A 75 -14.17 -3.06 3.40
N ALA A 76 -13.80 -3.55 4.58
CA ALA A 76 -14.50 -3.26 5.84
C ALA A 76 -16.04 -3.42 5.74
N GLY A 77 -16.51 -4.47 5.05
CA GLY A 77 -17.93 -4.77 4.85
C GLY A 77 -18.65 -3.90 3.81
N LYS A 78 -17.97 -2.93 3.19
CA LYS A 78 -18.49 -2.16 2.06
C LYS A 78 -18.06 -2.81 0.75
N LYS A 79 -18.94 -2.78 -0.25
CA LYS A 79 -18.68 -3.27 -1.61
C LYS A 79 -18.84 -2.10 -2.58
N GLU A 80 -17.81 -1.83 -3.35
CA GLU A 80 -17.74 -0.79 -4.39
C GLU A 80 -17.59 -1.46 -5.75
N GLY A 81 -18.26 -0.91 -6.76
CA GLY A 81 -18.17 -1.39 -8.13
C GLY A 81 -17.14 -0.60 -8.92
N PHE A 82 -16.59 -1.23 -9.95
CA PHE A 82 -15.83 -0.60 -11.03
C PHE A 82 -16.36 -1.10 -12.37
N THR A 83 -15.77 -0.67 -13.49
CA THR A 83 -16.31 -1.07 -14.80
C THR A 83 -16.00 -2.53 -15.11
N HIS A 84 -16.90 -3.22 -15.82
CA HIS A 84 -16.63 -4.59 -16.28
C HIS A 84 -15.37 -4.68 -17.15
N GLN A 85 -15.10 -3.67 -17.98
CA GLN A 85 -13.90 -3.62 -18.81
C GLN A 85 -12.61 -3.60 -17.97
N GLU A 86 -12.57 -2.82 -16.90
CA GLU A 86 -11.44 -2.82 -15.96
C GLU A 86 -11.28 -4.19 -15.29
N GLY A 87 -12.40 -4.85 -14.95
CA GLY A 87 -12.41 -6.19 -14.38
C GLY A 87 -11.87 -7.26 -15.31
N ASP A 88 -12.36 -7.29 -16.54
CA ASP A 88 -11.89 -8.22 -17.57
C ASP A 88 -10.40 -7.99 -17.87
N HIS A 89 -9.97 -6.74 -17.94
CA HIS A 89 -8.56 -6.42 -18.17
C HIS A 89 -7.66 -6.89 -17.02
N LEU A 90 -8.07 -6.62 -15.77
CA LEU A 90 -7.34 -7.05 -14.58
C LEU A 90 -7.28 -8.59 -14.49
N HIS A 91 -8.40 -9.28 -14.74
CA HIS A 91 -8.46 -10.74 -14.77
C HIS A 91 -7.45 -11.31 -15.75
N ASN A 92 -7.46 -10.83 -17.01
CA ASN A 92 -6.57 -11.31 -18.05
C ASN A 92 -5.09 -11.14 -17.71
N ILE A 93 -4.70 -10.02 -17.07
CA ILE A 93 -3.32 -9.79 -16.63
C ILE A 93 -2.91 -10.81 -15.57
N LEU A 94 -3.76 -11.01 -14.55
CA LEU A 94 -3.47 -11.91 -13.43
C LEU A 94 -3.44 -13.37 -13.87
N ASP A 95 -4.32 -13.76 -14.79
CA ASP A 95 -4.35 -15.11 -15.35
C ASP A 95 -3.12 -15.37 -16.24
N SER A 96 -2.73 -14.39 -17.06
CA SER A 96 -1.49 -14.45 -17.85
C SER A 96 -0.25 -14.57 -16.97
N LEU A 97 -0.19 -13.82 -15.87
CA LEU A 97 0.90 -13.91 -14.88
C LEU A 97 0.93 -15.31 -14.24
N SER A 98 -0.23 -15.86 -13.89
CA SER A 98 -0.35 -17.20 -13.32
C SER A 98 0.15 -18.26 -14.28
N HIS A 99 -0.26 -18.18 -15.55
CA HIS A 99 0.21 -19.05 -16.61
C HIS A 99 1.74 -18.95 -16.80
N TYR A 100 2.29 -17.73 -16.80
CA TYR A 100 3.74 -17.54 -16.87
C TYR A 100 4.46 -18.21 -15.70
N LEU A 101 4.01 -17.99 -14.47
CA LEU A 101 4.62 -18.59 -13.28
C LEU A 101 4.58 -20.13 -13.31
N MET A 102 3.45 -20.72 -13.73
CA MET A 102 3.31 -22.17 -13.86
C MET A 102 4.14 -22.77 -15.01
N SER A 103 4.24 -22.08 -16.13
CA SER A 103 4.97 -22.55 -17.32
C SER A 103 6.48 -22.41 -17.20
N THR A 104 6.98 -21.63 -16.24
CA THR A 104 8.43 -21.54 -15.99
C THR A 104 9.02 -22.88 -15.52
N ARG A 105 10.19 -23.25 -16.05
CA ARG A 105 10.91 -24.53 -15.78
C ARG A 105 11.21 -24.82 -14.30
N LEU A 106 11.06 -23.84 -13.41
CA LEU A 106 11.35 -23.99 -11.97
C LEU A 106 10.32 -24.88 -11.27
N VAL A 107 9.04 -24.83 -11.66
CA VAL A 107 7.98 -25.71 -11.10
C VAL A 107 8.17 -27.15 -11.57
N ALA A 108 8.62 -27.34 -12.82
CA ALA A 108 8.81 -28.67 -13.43
C ALA A 108 9.95 -29.51 -12.81
N ARG A 109 10.88 -28.90 -12.06
CA ARG A 109 11.97 -29.60 -11.36
C ARG A 109 11.61 -30.08 -9.95
N SER A 110 10.57 -29.53 -9.34
CA SER A 110 10.13 -29.87 -7.98
C SER A 110 9.35 -31.21 -7.90
N GLN A 111 9.00 -31.82 -9.04
CA GLN A 111 8.19 -33.04 -9.12
C GLN A 111 8.97 -34.26 -9.65
N ARG A 112 10.30 -34.26 -9.55
CA ARG A 112 11.14 -35.43 -9.90
C ARG A 112 11.94 -35.90 -8.70
#